data_AF-A0A9X0DB39-F1
#
_entry.id   AF-A0A9X0DB39-F1
#
_cell.length_a   1.000
_cell.length_b   1.000
_cell.length_c   1.000
_cell.angle_alpha   90.00
_cell.angle_beta   90.00
_cell.angle_gamma   90.00
#
_symmetry.space_group_name_H-M   'P 1'
#
loop_
_entity.id
_entity.type
_entity.pdbx_description
1 polymer ?
#
loop_
_entity_poly.entity_id
_entity_poly.type
_entity_poly.pdbx_seq_one_letter_code
_entity_poly.pdbx_strand_id
1 'polypeptide(L)'
;MAHNTKRDDVLKYDESNETFSQMFWICKESEDELQLEAVAHVHINGHIRSIGAFETLIILRASCNEAIDRVAVASLSVAVKANTISRETSAFTLYAMQKENVRKALTYLEKELGEGVIDLKQTEIIQSHLRVRSCAEAGTVVSLRLIHKWGSETIVLDSNDFVALADSTAGGACVPDLEIAAEMGRLAIRQIRNEFPAVPTTSDSTVLPLQQQ
;
A
#
# COMPACT_ATOMS: atom_id res chain seq x y z
N MET A 1 -13.64 -23.62 -32.16
CA MET A 1 -12.64 -22.54 -32.04
C MET A 1 -11.59 -23.04 -31.06
N ALA A 2 -10.32 -23.09 -31.47
CA ALA A 2 -9.25 -23.61 -30.63
C ALA A 2 -8.89 -22.58 -29.54
N HIS A 3 -9.07 -22.93 -28.28
CA HIS A 3 -8.49 -22.17 -27.16
C HIS A 3 -6.97 -22.27 -27.28
N ASN A 4 -6.35 -21.18 -27.72
CA ASN A 4 -4.91 -21.05 -27.76
C ASN A 4 -4.45 -20.68 -26.33
N THR A 5 -4.40 -21.66 -25.43
CA THR A 5 -3.88 -21.46 -24.07
C THR A 5 -2.37 -21.28 -24.14
N LYS A 6 -1.92 -20.03 -24.31
CA LYS A 6 -0.53 -19.67 -23.99
C LYS A 6 -0.31 -20.04 -22.53
N ARG A 7 0.56 -21.02 -22.30
CA ARG A 7 0.86 -21.55 -20.97
C ARG A 7 1.85 -20.62 -20.29
N ASP A 8 1.68 -20.42 -18.99
CA ASP A 8 2.68 -19.76 -18.16
C ASP A 8 4.04 -20.45 -18.32
N ASP A 9 5.09 -19.65 -18.38
CA ASP A 9 6.44 -20.18 -18.46
C ASP A 9 6.88 -20.74 -17.10
N VAL A 10 7.70 -21.80 -17.13
CA VAL A 10 8.43 -22.27 -15.95
C VAL A 10 9.39 -21.16 -15.48
N LEU A 11 9.62 -21.07 -14.16
CA LEU A 11 10.62 -20.17 -13.57
C LEU A 11 11.99 -20.35 -14.26
N LYS A 12 12.50 -19.28 -14.86
CA LYS A 12 13.79 -19.26 -15.57
C LYS A 12 14.84 -18.58 -14.72
N TYR A 13 16.06 -19.09 -14.77
CA TYR A 13 17.23 -18.46 -14.17
C TYR A 13 18.20 -18.03 -15.28
N ASP A 14 18.60 -16.77 -15.26
CA ASP A 14 19.64 -16.20 -16.11
C ASP A 14 20.90 -15.98 -15.27
N GLU A 15 21.89 -16.85 -15.48
CA GLU A 15 23.18 -16.81 -14.80
C GLU A 15 23.96 -15.51 -15.07
N SER A 16 23.82 -14.91 -16.25
CA SER A 16 24.61 -13.73 -16.63
C SER A 16 24.20 -12.49 -15.84
N ASN A 17 22.92 -12.39 -15.50
CA ASN A 17 22.33 -11.27 -14.76
C ASN A 17 21.99 -11.64 -13.31
N GLU A 18 22.17 -12.91 -12.94
CA GLU A 18 21.73 -13.50 -11.67
C GLU A 18 20.23 -13.25 -11.40
N THR A 19 19.40 -13.37 -12.43
CA THR A 19 17.95 -13.07 -12.33
C THR A 19 17.10 -14.31 -12.47
N PHE A 20 16.07 -14.39 -11.64
CA PHE A 20 14.95 -15.31 -11.78
C PHE A 20 13.80 -14.58 -12.47
N SER A 21 13.14 -15.20 -13.43
CA SER A 21 11.96 -14.62 -14.06
C SER A 21 10.86 -15.64 -14.34
N GLN A 22 9.62 -15.20 -14.24
CA GLN A 22 8.44 -15.99 -14.57
C GLN A 22 7.44 -15.14 -15.34
N MET A 23 6.94 -15.67 -16.45
CA MET A 23 5.94 -15.03 -17.31
C MET A 23 4.58 -15.66 -17.06
N PHE A 24 3.58 -14.81 -16.88
CA PHE A 24 2.18 -15.19 -16.67
C PHE A 24 1.32 -14.64 -17.80
N TRP A 25 0.39 -15.46 -18.29
CA TRP A 25 -0.61 -15.09 -19.30
C TRP A 25 -2.00 -15.18 -18.69
N ILE A 26 -2.77 -14.10 -18.76
CA ILE A 26 -4.06 -14.01 -18.08
C ILE A 26 -5.09 -13.54 -19.10
N CYS A 27 -6.21 -14.27 -19.20
CA CYS A 27 -7.37 -13.83 -19.96
C CYS A 27 -8.21 -12.90 -19.08
N LYS A 28 -8.36 -11.64 -19.48
CA LYS A 28 -9.27 -10.71 -18.81
C LYS A 28 -10.69 -10.99 -19.27
N GLU A 29 -11.50 -11.66 -18.44
CA GLU A 29 -12.82 -12.13 -18.84
C GLU A 29 -13.91 -11.07 -18.76
N SER A 30 -13.79 -10.10 -17.85
CA SER A 30 -14.77 -9.02 -17.64
C SER A 30 -14.21 -7.64 -17.97
N GLU A 31 -15.09 -6.65 -18.06
CA GLU A 31 -14.70 -5.25 -18.26
C GLU A 31 -14.14 -4.61 -16.98
N ASP A 32 -14.36 -5.23 -15.82
CA ASP A 32 -13.86 -4.73 -14.53
C ASP A 32 -12.34 -4.63 -14.52
N GLU A 33 -11.80 -3.79 -13.64
CA GLU A 33 -10.35 -3.66 -13.46
C GLU A 33 -9.77 -5.00 -13.00
N LEU A 34 -8.76 -5.50 -13.71
CA LEU A 34 -8.04 -6.72 -13.30
C LEU A 34 -6.93 -6.31 -12.34
N GLN A 35 -7.06 -6.69 -11.07
CA GLN A 35 -6.04 -6.50 -10.05
C GLN A 35 -5.42 -7.83 -9.64
N LEU A 36 -4.10 -7.82 -9.46
CA LEU A 36 -3.33 -9.00 -9.03
C LEU A 36 -2.35 -8.61 -7.93
N GLU A 37 -2.06 -9.58 -7.07
CA GLU A 37 -1.05 -9.48 -6.04
C GLU A 37 0.07 -10.49 -6.29
N ALA A 38 1.31 -10.03 -6.21
CA ALA A 38 2.50 -10.84 -6.45
C ALA A 38 3.45 -10.81 -5.26
N VAL A 39 4.01 -11.98 -4.93
CA VAL A 39 5.03 -12.15 -3.90
C VAL A 39 6.00 -13.23 -4.37
N ALA A 40 7.31 -13.01 -4.18
CA ALA A 40 8.32 -14.04 -4.37
C ALA A 40 8.76 -14.57 -3.01
N HIS A 41 8.80 -15.88 -2.90
CA HIS A 41 9.41 -16.58 -1.77
C HIS A 41 10.79 -17.03 -2.19
N VAL A 42 11.82 -16.44 -1.59
CA VAL A 42 13.22 -16.70 -1.95
C VAL A 42 14.00 -17.22 -0.77
N HIS A 43 14.91 -18.15 -1.03
CA HIS A 43 15.81 -18.69 -0.01
C HIS A 43 17.11 -17.89 -0.03
N ILE A 44 17.31 -17.04 0.98
CA ILE A 44 18.52 -16.24 1.13
C ILE A 44 19.17 -16.60 2.47
N ASN A 45 20.44 -17.02 2.42
CA ASN A 45 21.22 -17.43 3.60
C ASN A 45 20.51 -18.50 4.46
N GLY A 46 19.85 -19.46 3.82
CA GLY A 46 19.12 -20.53 4.49
C GLY A 46 17.80 -20.10 5.13
N HIS A 47 17.28 -18.90 4.85
CA HIS A 47 16.00 -18.40 5.35
C HIS A 47 15.07 -18.07 4.20
N ILE A 48 13.79 -18.44 4.34
CA ILE A 48 12.75 -18.05 3.39
C ILE A 48 12.37 -16.60 3.66
N ARG A 49 12.48 -15.76 2.65
CA ARG A 49 12.05 -14.36 2.68
C ARG A 49 10.91 -14.16 1.69
N SER A 50 9.89 -13.44 2.13
CA SER A 50 8.85 -12.92 1.25
C SER A 50 9.29 -11.56 0.72
N ILE A 51 9.35 -11.44 -0.60
CA ILE A 51 9.68 -10.21 -1.31
C ILE A 51 8.43 -9.80 -2.09
N GLY A 52 8.08 -8.52 -2.02
CA GLY A 52 6.93 -7.95 -2.70
C GLY A 52 7.09 -6.45 -2.75
N ALA A 53 6.31 -5.76 -1.93
CA ALA A 53 6.40 -4.34 -1.70
C ALA A 53 6.41 -4.03 -0.20
N PHE A 54 6.41 -2.74 0.10
CA PHE A 54 6.32 -2.19 1.44
C PHE A 54 5.24 -1.13 1.46
N GLU A 55 4.51 -1.07 2.55
CA GLU A 55 3.50 -0.05 2.76
C GLU A 55 3.52 0.49 4.17
N THR A 56 3.04 1.72 4.31
CA THR A 56 2.81 2.34 5.59
C THR A 56 1.56 3.19 5.52
N LEU A 57 0.80 3.17 6.60
CA LEU A 57 -0.32 4.08 6.80
C LEU A 57 0.19 5.33 7.51
N ILE A 58 -0.20 6.50 7.03
CA ILE A 58 -0.04 7.76 7.73
C ILE A 58 -1.40 8.44 7.85
N ILE A 59 -1.59 9.17 8.94
CA ILE A 59 -2.81 9.91 9.22
C ILE A 59 -2.42 11.37 9.35
N LEU A 60 -3.02 12.22 8.52
CA LEU A 60 -2.74 13.65 8.49
C LEU A 60 -4.04 14.44 8.61
N ARG A 61 -3.93 15.67 9.13
CA ARG A 61 -5.02 16.64 9.05
C ARG A 61 -5.26 17.02 7.58
N ALA A 62 -6.50 17.26 7.22
CA ALA A 62 -6.88 17.62 5.84
C ALA A 62 -6.13 18.86 5.31
N SER A 63 -5.74 19.78 6.20
CA SER A 63 -4.90 20.95 5.88
C SER A 63 -3.50 20.61 5.38
N CYS A 64 -3.02 19.38 5.59
CA CYS A 64 -1.68 18.91 5.25
C CYS A 64 -1.65 18.11 3.94
N ASN A 65 -2.78 17.94 3.26
CA ASN A 65 -2.90 17.07 2.08
C ASN A 65 -2.03 17.54 0.90
N GLU A 66 -1.77 18.84 0.77
CA GLU A 66 -0.91 19.36 -0.30
C GLU A 66 0.54 18.85 -0.23
N ALA A 67 1.04 18.52 0.97
CA ALA A 67 2.38 17.95 1.13
C ALA A 67 2.46 16.52 0.58
N ILE A 68 1.34 15.80 0.61
CA ILE A 68 1.24 14.43 0.08
C ILE A 68 1.30 14.43 -1.44
N ASP A 69 0.63 15.38 -2.10
CA ASP A 69 0.70 15.52 -3.55
C ASP A 69 2.14 15.76 -4.01
N ARG A 70 2.95 16.47 -3.20
CA ARG A 70 4.37 16.69 -3.47
C ARG A 70 5.23 15.43 -3.33
N VAL A 71 4.87 14.47 -2.48
CA VAL A 71 5.59 13.18 -2.37
C VAL A 71 5.56 12.41 -3.67
N ALA A 72 4.38 12.35 -4.31
CA ALA A 72 4.22 11.69 -5.60
C ALA A 72 5.07 12.38 -6.69
N VAL A 73 5.21 13.70 -6.61
CA VAL A 73 5.98 14.52 -7.57
C VAL A 73 7.49 14.48 -7.30
N ALA A 74 7.93 14.27 -6.05
CA ALA A 74 9.33 14.36 -5.63
C ALA A 74 10.26 13.24 -6.16
N SER A 75 9.82 12.43 -7.13
CA SER A 75 10.60 11.32 -7.71
C SER A 75 11.07 10.28 -6.66
N LEU A 76 10.32 10.14 -5.56
CA LEU A 76 10.69 9.26 -4.46
C LEU A 76 10.42 7.77 -4.74
N SER A 77 9.93 7.42 -5.94
CA SER A 77 9.50 6.06 -6.32
C SER A 77 8.57 5.46 -5.25
N VAL A 78 7.63 6.28 -4.81
CA VAL A 78 6.57 5.94 -3.85
C VAL A 78 5.24 6.33 -4.48
N ALA A 79 4.30 5.41 -4.43
CA ALA A 79 2.92 5.69 -4.75
C ALA A 79 2.13 6.04 -3.49
N VAL A 80 1.10 6.85 -3.68
CA VAL A 80 0.23 7.31 -2.61
C VAL A 80 -1.20 6.91 -2.93
N LYS A 81 -1.84 6.23 -1.98
CA LYS A 81 -3.29 5.97 -2.00
C LYS A 81 -3.96 6.77 -0.90
N ALA A 82 -4.88 7.65 -1.26
CA ALA A 82 -5.69 8.39 -0.30
C ALA A 82 -6.85 7.51 0.20
N ASN A 83 -7.02 7.48 1.52
CA ASN A 83 -8.12 6.83 2.22
C ASN A 83 -8.82 7.91 3.07
N THR A 84 -10.01 8.35 2.64
CA THR A 84 -10.75 9.37 3.39
C THR A 84 -11.34 8.77 4.66
N ILE A 85 -10.96 9.31 5.83
CA ILE A 85 -11.54 8.91 7.12
C ILE A 85 -12.67 9.86 7.51
N SER A 86 -12.39 11.17 7.51
CA SER A 86 -13.34 12.22 7.90
C SER A 86 -13.07 13.51 7.14
N ARG A 87 -13.87 14.55 7.40
CA ARG A 87 -13.63 15.90 6.84
C ARG A 87 -12.35 16.56 7.38
N GLU A 88 -11.94 16.21 8.59
CA GLU A 88 -10.83 16.86 9.28
C GLU A 88 -9.51 16.08 9.14
N THR A 89 -9.61 14.79 8.83
CA THR A 89 -8.47 13.86 8.82
C THR A 89 -8.51 12.97 7.59
N SER A 90 -7.37 12.85 6.92
CA SER A 90 -7.15 11.97 5.77
C SER A 90 -6.10 10.92 6.14
N ALA A 91 -6.36 9.67 5.79
CA ALA A 91 -5.34 8.64 5.82
C ALA A 91 -4.71 8.51 4.44
N PHE A 92 -3.42 8.22 4.41
CA PHE A 92 -2.70 7.94 3.19
C PHE A 92 -1.90 6.65 3.38
N THR A 93 -1.96 5.77 2.39
CA THR A 93 -1.06 4.63 2.30
C THR A 93 0.06 5.03 1.36
N LEU A 94 1.29 5.05 1.87
CA LEU A 94 2.48 5.14 1.05
C LEU A 94 2.91 3.72 0.69
N TYR A 95 3.22 3.50 -0.58
CA TYR A 95 3.47 2.18 -1.14
C TYR A 95 4.70 2.20 -2.05
N ALA A 96 5.66 1.31 -1.84
CA ALA A 96 6.88 1.25 -2.64
C ALA A 96 7.48 -0.15 -2.69
N MET A 97 8.23 -0.47 -3.76
CA MET A 97 8.95 -1.75 -3.87
C MET A 97 10.13 -1.86 -2.90
N GLN A 98 10.66 -0.74 -2.41
CA GLN A 98 11.78 -0.71 -1.46
C GLN A 98 11.37 -0.04 -0.15
N LYS A 99 11.69 -0.68 0.97
CA LYS A 99 11.45 -0.13 2.31
C LYS A 99 12.09 1.26 2.48
N GLU A 100 13.26 1.45 1.89
CA GLU A 100 14.00 2.70 1.97
C GLU A 100 13.30 3.86 1.26
N ASN A 101 12.57 3.60 0.18
CA ASN A 101 11.81 4.65 -0.50
C ASN A 101 10.65 5.13 0.38
N VAL A 102 9.98 4.21 1.09
CA VAL A 102 8.96 4.57 2.09
C VAL A 102 9.58 5.44 3.20
N ARG A 103 10.75 5.05 3.72
CA ARG A 103 11.46 5.85 4.75
C ARG A 103 11.79 7.25 4.26
N LYS A 104 12.36 7.37 3.05
CA LYS A 104 12.68 8.67 2.44
C LYS A 104 11.44 9.55 2.26
N ALA A 105 10.31 8.96 1.86
CA ALA A 105 9.04 9.69 1.74
C ALA A 105 8.52 10.17 3.10
N LEU A 106 8.62 9.35 4.15
CA LEU A 106 8.26 9.76 5.50
C LEU A 106 9.15 10.89 6.02
N THR A 107 10.48 10.80 5.84
CA THR A 107 11.42 11.88 6.21
C THR A 107 11.17 13.16 5.41
N TYR A 108 10.84 13.05 4.12
CA TYR A 108 10.47 14.20 3.31
C TYR A 108 9.21 14.89 3.85
N LEU A 109 8.17 14.11 4.17
CA LEU A 109 6.94 14.64 4.72
C LEU A 109 7.13 15.31 6.08
N GLU A 110 7.93 14.73 6.98
CA GLU A 110 8.25 15.37 8.27
C GLU A 110 8.95 16.71 8.06
N LYS A 111 9.87 16.80 7.10
CA LYS A 111 10.55 18.06 6.77
C LYS A 111 9.60 19.12 6.20
N GLU A 112 8.66 18.71 5.35
CA GLU A 112 7.67 19.60 4.72
C GLU A 112 6.60 20.08 5.69
N LEU A 113 6.17 19.21 6.60
CA LEU A 113 5.05 19.47 7.53
C LEU A 113 5.52 20.03 8.88
N GLY A 114 6.79 19.84 9.23
CA GLY A 114 7.35 20.18 10.53
C GLY A 114 7.49 18.96 11.44
N GLU A 115 8.46 19.05 12.35
CA GLU A 115 8.78 18.00 13.31
C GLU A 115 7.55 17.67 14.18
N GLY A 116 7.30 16.37 14.39
CA GLY A 116 6.20 15.89 15.24
C GLY A 116 4.81 15.85 14.58
N VAL A 117 4.68 16.25 13.30
CA VAL A 117 3.41 16.05 12.56
C VAL A 117 3.21 14.58 12.18
N ILE A 118 4.31 13.88 11.85
CA ILE A 118 4.32 12.44 11.62
C ILE A 118 5.20 11.83 12.70
N ASP A 119 4.65 10.93 13.50
CA ASP A 119 5.46 10.16 14.43
C ASP A 119 6.18 9.04 13.69
N LEU A 120 7.40 9.34 13.21
CA LEU A 120 8.25 8.36 12.53
C LEU A 120 8.61 7.13 13.38
N LYS A 121 8.54 7.24 14.71
CA LYS A 121 8.86 6.11 15.62
C LYS A 121 7.69 5.15 15.74
N GLN A 122 6.46 5.65 15.63
CA GLN A 122 5.24 4.83 15.66
C GLN A 122 4.78 4.38 14.27
N THR A 123 5.25 5.04 13.21
CA THR A 123 4.90 4.68 11.84
C THR A 123 5.55 3.35 11.45
N GLU A 124 4.75 2.29 11.41
CA GLU A 124 5.20 0.94 11.05
C GLU A 124 5.22 0.75 9.53
N ILE A 125 6.41 0.48 8.98
CA ILE A 125 6.55 0.06 7.58
C ILE A 125 6.47 -1.46 7.51
N ILE A 126 5.37 -1.96 6.96
CA ILE A 126 5.08 -3.38 6.82
C ILE A 126 5.45 -3.90 5.44
N GLN A 127 5.73 -5.20 5.34
CA GLN A 127 5.84 -5.90 4.07
C GLN A 127 4.45 -6.21 3.52
N SER A 128 4.28 -6.08 2.20
CA SER A 128 3.04 -6.36 1.49
C SER A 128 3.31 -7.05 0.15
N HIS A 129 2.27 -7.55 -0.50
CA HIS A 129 2.39 -8.04 -1.87
C HIS A 129 2.56 -6.88 -2.84
N LEU A 130 3.28 -7.14 -3.95
CA LEU A 130 3.30 -6.25 -5.11
C LEU A 130 1.93 -6.25 -5.78
N ARG A 131 1.21 -5.12 -5.72
CA ARG A 131 -0.09 -4.95 -6.38
C ARG A 131 0.11 -4.41 -7.79
N VAL A 132 -0.49 -5.07 -8.76
CA VAL A 132 -0.45 -4.68 -10.17
C VAL A 132 -1.86 -4.66 -10.73
N ARG A 133 -2.11 -3.76 -11.67
CA ARG A 133 -3.43 -3.65 -12.33
C ARG A 133 -3.31 -3.57 -13.83
N SER A 134 -4.35 -4.03 -14.52
CA SER A 134 -4.52 -3.92 -15.97
C SER A 134 -5.85 -3.27 -16.32
N CYS A 135 -5.79 -2.33 -17.26
CA CYS A 135 -6.95 -1.63 -17.84
C CYS A 135 -7.28 -2.13 -19.27
N ALA A 136 -6.81 -3.32 -19.64
CA ALA A 136 -7.15 -3.91 -20.93
C ALA A 136 -8.66 -4.15 -21.07
N GLU A 137 -9.15 -4.24 -22.32
CA GLU A 137 -10.55 -4.55 -22.60
C GLU A 137 -10.85 -6.03 -22.26
N ALA A 138 -12.12 -6.33 -21.97
CA ALA A 138 -12.56 -7.71 -21.79
C ALA A 138 -12.26 -8.57 -23.03
N GLY A 139 -11.97 -9.85 -22.81
CA GLY A 139 -11.53 -10.79 -23.85
C GLY A 139 -10.06 -10.66 -24.24
N THR A 140 -9.32 -9.68 -23.70
CA THR A 140 -7.89 -9.51 -23.98
C THR A 140 -7.04 -10.51 -23.19
N VAL A 141 -6.04 -11.11 -23.85
CA VAL A 141 -4.98 -11.87 -23.18
C VAL A 141 -3.85 -10.92 -22.83
N VAL A 142 -3.66 -10.67 -21.54
CA VAL A 142 -2.62 -9.81 -21.00
C VAL A 142 -1.46 -10.64 -20.45
N SER A 143 -0.28 -10.02 -20.34
CA SER A 143 0.93 -10.69 -19.89
C SER A 143 1.71 -9.86 -18.89
N LEU A 144 2.34 -10.54 -17.92
CA LEU A 144 3.30 -9.91 -17.03
C LEU A 144 4.47 -10.83 -16.74
N ARG A 145 5.67 -10.26 -16.66
CA ARG A 145 6.87 -10.95 -16.21
C ARG A 145 7.28 -10.39 -14.86
N LEU A 146 7.40 -11.28 -13.88
CA LEU A 146 8.04 -10.96 -12.60
C LEU A 146 9.52 -11.30 -12.71
N ILE A 147 10.39 -10.39 -12.28
CA ILE A 147 11.83 -10.53 -12.31
C ILE A 147 12.38 -10.29 -10.90
N HIS A 148 13.13 -11.25 -10.38
CA HIS A 148 13.85 -11.12 -9.12
C HIS A 148 15.36 -11.29 -9.36
N LYS A 149 16.14 -10.28 -9.00
CA LYS A 149 17.60 -10.40 -8.98
C LYS A 149 18.04 -11.06 -7.68
N TRP A 150 18.88 -12.10 -7.77
CA TRP A 150 19.39 -12.82 -6.60
C TRP A 150 20.00 -11.87 -5.57
N GLY A 151 19.62 -12.07 -4.30
CA GLY A 151 20.07 -11.22 -3.19
C GLY A 151 19.44 -9.82 -3.14
N SER A 152 18.62 -9.44 -4.13
CA SER A 152 17.86 -8.19 -4.08
C SER A 152 16.73 -8.27 -3.05
N GLU A 153 16.31 -7.11 -2.55
CA GLU A 153 15.11 -6.97 -1.70
C GLU A 153 13.86 -6.60 -2.49
N THR A 154 13.91 -6.72 -3.83
CA THR A 154 12.85 -6.27 -4.73
C THR A 154 12.44 -7.34 -5.75
N ILE A 155 11.21 -7.19 -6.24
CA ILE A 155 10.72 -7.81 -7.46
C ILE A 155 10.39 -6.68 -8.43
N VAL A 156 10.75 -6.88 -9.69
CA VAL A 156 10.47 -5.95 -10.79
C VAL A 156 9.37 -6.53 -11.65
N LEU A 157 8.45 -5.67 -12.07
CA LEU A 157 7.44 -5.95 -13.07
C LEU A 157 7.96 -5.54 -14.45
N ASP A 158 7.95 -6.47 -15.40
CA ASP A 158 8.19 -6.22 -16.81
C ASP A 158 6.91 -6.57 -17.59
N SER A 159 6.15 -5.53 -17.96
CA SER A 159 4.87 -5.66 -18.67
C SER A 159 4.50 -4.35 -19.36
N ASN A 160 3.81 -4.47 -20.51
CA ASN A 160 3.11 -3.35 -21.15
C ASN A 160 1.60 -3.35 -20.83
N ASP A 161 1.08 -4.45 -20.30
CA ASP A 161 -0.35 -4.64 -20.04
C ASP A 161 -0.71 -4.34 -18.58
N PHE A 162 0.28 -4.37 -17.69
CA PHE A 162 0.14 -4.14 -16.26
C PHE A 162 1.00 -2.98 -15.80
N VAL A 163 0.48 -2.27 -14.80
CA VAL A 163 1.20 -1.23 -14.08
C VAL A 163 1.25 -1.58 -12.60
N ALA A 164 2.42 -1.46 -11.99
CA ALA A 164 2.58 -1.62 -10.56
C ALA A 164 2.00 -0.42 -9.82
N LEU A 165 1.21 -0.67 -8.78
CA LEU A 165 0.71 0.40 -7.92
C LEU A 165 1.81 1.08 -7.12
N ALA A 166 3.05 0.56 -7.09
CA ALA A 166 4.23 1.18 -6.49
C ALA A 166 4.99 2.14 -7.42
N ASP A 167 4.64 2.20 -8.70
CA ASP A 167 5.37 3.01 -9.67
C ASP A 167 4.83 4.44 -9.69
N SER A 168 5.69 5.44 -9.44
CA SER A 168 5.25 6.84 -9.33
C SER A 168 4.83 7.46 -10.68
N THR A 169 5.06 6.75 -11.79
CA THR A 169 4.64 7.10 -13.16
C THR A 169 3.24 6.58 -13.49
N ALA A 170 2.68 5.72 -12.65
CA ALA A 170 1.32 5.22 -12.76
C ALA A 170 0.33 6.32 -12.38
N GLY A 171 0.07 7.25 -13.31
CA GLY A 171 -0.90 8.33 -13.14
C GLY A 171 -2.13 7.86 -12.40
N GLY A 172 -2.32 8.42 -11.20
CA GLY A 172 -3.36 8.04 -10.27
C GLY A 172 -4.74 8.30 -10.84
N ALA A 173 -5.37 7.27 -11.40
CA ALA A 173 -6.81 7.15 -11.27
C ALA A 173 -7.09 6.56 -9.89
N CYS A 174 -7.55 7.41 -8.97
CA CYS A 174 -8.17 7.03 -7.70
C CYS A 174 -9.26 5.99 -7.98
N VAL A 175 -8.96 4.71 -7.75
CA VAL A 175 -10.00 3.70 -7.61
C VAL A 175 -10.11 3.44 -6.11
N PRO A 176 -11.23 3.81 -5.46
CA PRO A 176 -11.46 3.48 -4.06
C PRO A 176 -11.66 1.97 -3.99
N ASP A 177 -10.67 1.28 -3.44
CA ASP A 177 -10.82 -0.11 -3.08
C ASP A 177 -11.71 -0.18 -1.82
N LEU A 178 -13.00 -0.41 -2.03
CA LEU A 178 -14.03 -0.37 -0.99
C LEU A 178 -13.81 -1.44 0.08
N GLU A 179 -13.08 -2.51 -0.25
CA GLU A 179 -12.97 -3.69 0.60
C GLU A 179 -11.83 -3.55 1.63
N ILE A 180 -10.69 -2.97 1.23
CA ILE A 180 -9.58 -2.65 2.15
C ILE A 180 -9.95 -1.49 3.10
N ALA A 181 -10.80 -0.55 2.66
CA ALA A 181 -11.25 0.57 3.50
C ALA A 181 -11.99 0.11 4.77
N ALA A 182 -12.76 -0.98 4.68
CA ALA A 182 -13.50 -1.53 5.80
C ALA A 182 -12.59 -2.20 6.86
N GLU A 183 -11.53 -2.86 6.41
CA GLU A 183 -10.58 -3.55 7.31
C GLU A 183 -9.56 -2.58 7.92
N MET A 184 -9.09 -1.61 7.13
CA MET A 184 -8.19 -0.55 7.60
C MET A 184 -8.88 0.46 8.52
N GLY A 185 -10.17 0.72 8.32
CA GLY A 185 -10.98 1.49 9.28
C GLY A 185 -10.99 0.86 10.67
N ARG A 186 -11.01 -0.48 10.77
CA ARG A 186 -10.96 -1.20 12.06
C ARG A 186 -9.60 -1.12 12.74
N LEU A 187 -8.51 -1.12 11.97
CA LEU A 187 -7.14 -0.97 12.51
C LEU A 187 -6.88 0.48 12.99
N ALA A 188 -7.32 1.48 12.22
CA ALA A 188 -7.21 2.89 12.61
C ALA A 188 -8.03 3.20 13.88
N ILE A 189 -9.24 2.66 14.01
CA ILE A 189 -10.05 2.80 15.24
C ILE A 189 -9.35 2.18 16.45
N ARG A 190 -8.61 1.07 16.28
CA ARG A 190 -7.84 0.45 17.38
C ARG A 190 -6.65 1.31 17.83
N GLN A 191 -5.96 1.98 16.90
CA GLN A 191 -4.88 2.90 17.26
C GLN A 191 -5.43 4.16 17.98
N ILE A 192 -6.50 4.76 17.47
CA ILE A 192 -7.13 5.95 18.10
C ILE A 192 -7.66 5.61 19.51
N ARG A 193 -8.21 4.40 19.72
CA ARG A 193 -8.70 3.97 21.04
C ARG A 193 -7.59 3.81 22.08
N ASN A 194 -6.34 3.56 21.65
CA ASN A 194 -5.20 3.45 22.55
C ASN A 194 -4.59 4.83 22.91
N GLU A 195 -4.88 5.88 22.15
CA GLU A 195 -4.41 7.25 22.43
C GLU A 195 -5.30 8.03 23.41
N PHE A 196 -6.52 7.57 23.68
CA PHE A 196 -7.41 8.17 24.66
C PHE A 196 -7.74 7.18 25.79
N PRO A 197 -7.11 7.28 26.99
CA PRO A 197 -7.62 6.57 28.15
C PRO A 197 -9.04 7.04 28.44
N ALA A 198 -9.95 6.09 28.67
CA ALA A 198 -11.34 6.36 29.00
C ALA A 198 -11.41 7.34 30.18
N VAL A 199 -12.11 8.46 29.99
CA VAL A 199 -12.38 9.45 31.04
C VAL A 199 -13.12 8.73 32.18
N PRO A 200 -12.68 8.85 33.44
CA PRO A 200 -13.40 8.24 34.56
C PRO A 200 -14.68 9.03 34.82
N THR A 201 -15.81 8.36 34.68
CA THR A 201 -17.13 8.90 35.04
C THR A 201 -17.23 8.99 36.56
N THR A 202 -17.01 10.18 37.13
CA THR A 202 -17.38 10.46 38.53
C THR A 202 -18.84 10.90 38.58
N SER A 203 -19.71 9.97 38.96
CA SER A 203 -21.05 10.28 39.45
C SER A 203 -20.95 10.59 40.93
N ASP A 204 -21.16 11.84 41.33
CA ASP A 204 -21.43 12.17 42.73
C ASP A 204 -22.69 13.03 42.81
N SER A 205 -23.79 12.40 43.18
CA SER A 205 -25.06 13.04 43.47
C SER A 205 -25.13 13.29 44.97
N THR A 206 -25.14 14.56 45.39
CA THR A 206 -25.66 14.93 46.72
C THR A 206 -26.74 15.99 46.52
N VAL A 207 -28.00 15.57 46.70
CA VAL A 207 -29.19 16.44 46.75
C VAL A 207 -29.50 16.70 48.23
N LEU A 208 -29.53 17.98 48.63
CA LEU A 208 -30.07 18.42 49.92
C LEU A 208 -31.60 18.64 49.80
N PRO A 209 -32.39 18.36 50.85
CA PRO A 209 -33.84 18.49 50.79
C PRO A 209 -34.33 19.90 51.17
N LEU A 210 -35.34 20.39 50.46
CA LEU A 210 -36.10 21.60 50.77
C LEU A 210 -37.33 21.24 51.64
N GLN A 211 -37.43 21.88 52.80
CA GLN A 211 -38.56 21.79 53.73
C GLN A 211 -39.80 22.50 53.19
N GLN A 212 -40.97 21.92 53.47
CA GLN A 212 -42.29 22.51 53.29
C GLN A 212 -42.62 23.47 54.45
N GLN A 213 -43.28 24.59 54.13
CA GLN A 213 -44.26 25.27 54.97
C GLN A 213 -45.46 25.65 54.09
#